data_AF-A0A813IAW3-F1
#
_entry.id   AF-A0A813IAW3-F1
#
_cell.length_a   1.000
_cell.length_b   1.000
_cell.length_c   1.000
_cell.angle_alpha   90.00
_cell.angle_beta   90.00
_cell.angle_gamma   90.00
#
_symmetry.space_group_name_H-M   'P 1'
#
loop_
_entity.id
_entity.type
_entity.pdbx_description
1 polymer ?
#
loop_
_entity_poly.entity_id
_entity_poly.type
_entity_poly.pdbx_seq_one_letter_code
_entity_poly.pdbx_strand_id
1 'polypeptide(L)'
;MAPLASLPKPLRALLDDADFAGQEPVVFCGNCSPVTLTAGGCTDNPTYLCEAAGRRFTARYEARSSSEDDDADDDDDDYDDADVANKEKYGSGKKDKNKEKTPGSGGALKMSEALKGVNLYELISTTEGASQDEIKKAYRQMALTCHPDKQAQLEPAEQKKVAERFVMIQEAYELLSDPAKRMQYDSGLDFDDSLPKFKEGKQDFFEVFGEAFRRNARFSIRRPVPEVGSLKDTPGQWKKFYDFWFDFQSWRDPVILAENGGEEIHDLGAADCREEKRWMMKENARAAKHYKKEEVERIQKLVSLAESFDPRVLAEKEAKKAARAADAAKRDEERNAHKRARDEVQRLQQEAEEVERVAEEQKKKEEKVAREAIKERVKKCRQRVRSFHPSVKEHVVLEQLNEVCLQFEEQALKDLADGIDKALKKKGAAAAESAAALIYKAIESIGLTPIQVVEEDASTSGGPPSQEAVIVVVVVVVIVLVVVVLVLVVIVVVLVLVVIVIVVVASDIYRAKGQ
;
A
#
# COMPACT_ATOMS: atom_id res chain seq x y z
N MET A 1 3.34 -6.96 37.62
CA MET A 1 2.38 -5.88 37.32
C MET A 1 3.15 -4.68 36.81
N ALA A 2 2.80 -4.13 35.64
CA ALA A 2 3.44 -2.92 35.12
C ALA A 2 2.79 -1.68 35.75
N PRO A 3 3.54 -0.61 36.07
CA PRO A 3 2.96 0.59 36.66
C PRO A 3 2.01 1.30 35.68
N LEU A 4 0.88 1.81 36.17
CA LEU A 4 -0.16 2.55 35.41
C LEU A 4 0.39 3.71 34.55
N ALA A 5 1.59 4.19 34.89
CA ALA A 5 2.38 5.18 34.17
C ALA A 5 2.92 4.73 32.79
N SER A 6 2.74 3.47 32.38
CA SER A 6 3.10 3.00 31.02
C SER A 6 1.93 2.93 30.02
N LEU A 7 0.68 3.13 30.46
CA LEU A 7 -0.50 2.99 29.60
C LEU A 7 -0.69 4.14 28.59
N PRO A 8 -1.21 3.86 27.38
CA PRO A 8 -1.58 4.88 26.39
C PRO A 8 -2.63 5.87 26.93
N LYS A 9 -2.53 7.14 26.54
CA LYS A 9 -3.42 8.22 27.02
C LYS A 9 -4.93 7.94 26.95
N PRO A 10 -5.50 7.29 25.91
CA PRO A 10 -6.94 7.02 25.86
C PRO A 10 -7.42 6.08 26.96
N LEU A 11 -6.58 5.11 27.35
CA LEU A 11 -6.88 4.13 28.40
C LEU A 11 -6.80 4.75 29.80
N ARG A 12 -5.96 5.78 30.00
CA ARG A 12 -5.96 6.55 31.25
C ARG A 12 -7.24 7.36 31.43
N ALA A 13 -7.68 8.02 30.37
CA ALA A 13 -8.92 8.82 30.40
C ALA A 13 -10.16 7.97 30.74
N LEU A 14 -10.17 6.68 30.36
CA LEU A 14 -11.24 5.74 30.70
C LEU A 14 -11.20 5.30 32.18
N LEU A 15 -10.01 5.27 32.80
CA LEU A 15 -9.82 4.88 34.20
C LEU A 15 -10.06 6.04 35.19
N ASP A 16 -9.98 7.28 34.70
CA ASP A 16 -10.28 8.49 35.46
C ASP A 16 -11.79 8.84 35.47
N ASP A 17 -12.63 8.00 34.85
CA ASP A 17 -14.08 8.20 34.79
C ASP A 17 -14.75 7.88 36.14
N ALA A 18 -15.73 8.69 36.53
CA ALA A 18 -16.30 8.68 37.89
C ALA A 18 -16.96 7.34 38.26
N ASP A 19 -17.39 6.58 37.26
CA ASP A 19 -18.00 5.25 37.39
C ASP A 19 -17.03 4.17 37.89
N PHE A 20 -15.71 4.39 37.77
CA PHE A 20 -14.66 3.44 38.15
C PHE A 20 -13.81 3.89 39.35
N ALA A 21 -14.14 5.03 39.97
CA ALA A 21 -13.43 5.58 41.11
C ALA A 21 -13.56 4.66 42.35
N GLY A 22 -12.46 3.98 42.72
CA GLY A 22 -12.37 3.14 43.92
C GLY A 22 -12.18 1.64 43.66
N GLN A 23 -12.13 1.19 42.39
CA GLN A 23 -11.77 -0.18 42.02
C GLN A 23 -10.35 -0.21 41.45
N GLU A 24 -9.50 -1.16 41.89
CA GLU A 24 -8.19 -1.37 41.28
C GLU A 24 -8.36 -2.02 39.89
N PRO A 25 -7.94 -1.37 38.79
CA PRO A 25 -8.11 -1.94 37.46
C PRO A 25 -7.13 -3.09 37.20
N VAL A 26 -7.67 -4.29 36.94
CA VAL A 26 -6.88 -5.46 36.52
C VAL A 26 -6.87 -5.53 35.00
N VAL A 27 -5.75 -5.16 34.38
CA VAL A 27 -5.58 -5.20 32.92
C VAL A 27 -4.93 -6.52 32.50
N PHE A 28 -5.62 -7.31 31.68
CA PHE A 28 -5.09 -8.54 31.07
C PHE A 28 -4.55 -8.26 29.66
N CYS A 29 -3.36 -8.76 29.33
CA CYS A 29 -2.90 -8.81 27.94
C CYS A 29 -3.39 -10.12 27.29
N GLY A 30 -3.68 -10.08 25.98
CA GLY A 30 -4.38 -11.15 25.25
C GLY A 30 -3.73 -12.53 25.23
N ASN A 31 -2.53 -12.72 25.82
CA ASN A 31 -1.79 -14.00 25.85
C ASN A 31 -1.69 -14.64 27.25
N CYS A 32 -2.42 -14.13 28.25
CA CYS A 32 -2.45 -14.70 29.60
C CYS A 32 -3.87 -15.10 30.00
N SER A 33 -4.05 -16.30 30.56
CA SER A 33 -5.33 -16.75 31.11
C SER A 33 -5.29 -16.71 32.64
N PRO A 34 -6.28 -16.12 33.32
CA PRO A 34 -6.35 -16.15 34.78
C PRO A 34 -6.68 -17.57 35.28
N VAL A 35 -6.03 -17.98 36.37
CA VAL A 35 -6.35 -19.23 37.08
C VAL A 35 -6.62 -18.90 38.55
N THR A 36 -7.69 -19.46 39.10
CA THR A 36 -8.03 -19.39 40.53
C THR A 36 -7.19 -20.38 41.32
N LEU A 37 -6.44 -19.90 42.31
CA LEU A 37 -5.79 -20.76 43.31
C LEU A 37 -6.86 -21.27 44.29
N THR A 38 -7.13 -22.57 44.28
CA THR A 38 -7.81 -23.24 45.39
C THR A 38 -6.81 -24.18 46.06
N ALA A 39 -6.05 -23.64 47.01
CA ALA A 39 -5.28 -24.45 47.95
C ALA A 39 -5.72 -24.06 49.36
N GLY A 40 -6.09 -25.08 50.15
CA GLY A 40 -6.90 -24.97 51.36
C GLY A 40 -6.47 -23.90 52.37
N GLY A 41 -7.48 -23.25 52.96
CA GLY A 41 -7.34 -22.34 54.08
C GLY A 41 -8.12 -21.04 53.86
N CYS A 42 -9.22 -20.88 54.59
CA CYS A 42 -10.20 -19.80 54.50
C CYS A 42 -9.57 -18.40 54.37
N THR A 43 -9.83 -17.70 53.25
CA THR A 43 -10.03 -16.24 53.21
C THR A 43 -10.89 -15.90 51.99
N ASP A 44 -11.87 -15.00 52.17
CA ASP A 44 -12.89 -14.62 51.19
C ASP A 44 -12.38 -13.68 50.07
N ASN A 45 -11.21 -13.96 49.48
CA ASN A 45 -10.77 -13.21 48.30
C ASN A 45 -9.94 -14.07 47.34
N PRO A 46 -10.44 -14.38 46.13
CA PRO A 46 -9.69 -15.16 45.15
C PRO A 46 -8.53 -14.32 44.60
N THR A 47 -7.30 -14.62 45.01
CA THR A 47 -6.09 -14.08 44.39
C THR A 47 -5.81 -14.83 43.08
N TYR A 48 -5.86 -14.12 41.96
CA TYR A 48 -5.56 -14.66 40.64
C TYR A 48 -4.06 -14.56 40.35
N LEU A 49 -3.42 -15.67 39.99
CA LEU A 49 -2.06 -15.67 39.45
C LEU A 49 -2.12 -15.71 37.91
N CYS A 50 -1.32 -14.89 37.23
CA CYS A 50 -1.22 -14.90 35.77
C CYS A 50 -0.02 -15.74 35.32
N GLU A 51 -0.25 -16.80 34.55
CA GLU A 51 0.79 -17.56 33.86
C GLU A 51 0.69 -17.42 32.34
N ALA A 52 1.83 -17.53 31.65
CA ALA A 52 1.89 -17.48 30.20
C ALA A 52 1.16 -18.70 29.60
N ALA A 53 0.22 -18.47 28.67
CA ALA A 53 -0.62 -19.52 28.07
C ALA A 53 0.17 -20.67 27.41
N GLY A 54 1.44 -20.45 27.05
CA GLY A 54 2.31 -21.44 26.42
C GLY A 54 2.79 -22.59 27.32
N ARG A 55 2.85 -22.43 28.66
CA ARG A 55 3.42 -23.48 29.54
C ARG A 55 2.61 -24.77 29.53
N ARG A 56 1.29 -24.67 29.36
CA ARG A 56 0.38 -25.83 29.28
C ARG A 56 0.51 -26.59 27.96
N PHE A 57 0.94 -25.90 26.91
CA PHE A 57 1.23 -26.49 25.60
C PHE A 57 2.55 -27.28 25.66
N THR A 58 3.60 -26.69 26.23
CA THR A 58 4.92 -27.35 26.37
C THR A 58 4.85 -28.59 27.27
N ALA A 59 4.17 -28.51 28.42
CA ALA A 59 4.02 -29.65 29.33
C ALA A 59 3.24 -30.83 28.72
N ARG A 60 2.32 -30.57 27.78
CA ARG A 60 1.58 -31.61 27.06
C ARG A 60 2.37 -32.21 25.89
N TYR A 61 3.32 -31.46 25.34
CA TYR A 61 4.18 -31.89 24.26
C TYR A 61 5.34 -32.75 24.79
N GLU A 62 5.96 -32.35 25.89
CA GLU A 62 7.02 -33.11 26.57
C GLU A 62 6.52 -34.45 27.12
N ALA A 63 5.27 -34.51 27.60
CA ALA A 63 4.63 -35.75 28.05
C ALA A 63 4.28 -36.73 26.90
N ARG A 64 4.41 -36.31 25.64
CA ARG A 64 4.09 -37.11 24.44
C ARG A 64 5.35 -37.59 23.70
N SER A 65 6.53 -37.16 24.15
CA SER A 65 7.83 -37.54 23.58
C SER A 65 8.44 -38.80 24.19
N SER A 66 7.68 -39.58 24.97
CA SER A 66 8.11 -40.87 25.52
C SER A 66 7.15 -42.00 25.10
N SER A 67 7.10 -42.31 23.81
CA SER A 67 6.73 -43.64 23.31
C SER A 67 7.15 -43.76 21.84
N GLU A 68 8.14 -44.63 21.66
CA GLU A 68 8.77 -45.22 20.48
C GLU A 68 7.95 -45.28 19.17
N ASP A 69 8.62 -44.88 18.08
CA ASP A 69 8.82 -45.52 16.77
C ASP A 69 7.73 -46.44 16.17
N ASP A 70 7.32 -46.12 14.93
CA ASP A 70 7.46 -47.02 13.77
C ASP A 70 7.06 -46.31 12.45
N ASP A 71 7.91 -46.52 11.45
CA ASP A 71 7.89 -45.99 10.09
C ASP A 71 6.71 -46.49 9.23
N ALA A 72 6.22 -45.63 8.32
CA ALA A 72 5.70 -46.04 7.02
C ALA A 72 5.66 -44.85 6.05
N ASP A 73 6.50 -44.94 5.02
CA ASP A 73 6.47 -44.16 3.79
C ASP A 73 5.07 -44.18 3.15
N ASP A 74 4.59 -43.03 2.67
CA ASP A 74 3.57 -43.00 1.61
C ASP A 74 3.70 -41.72 0.78
N ASP A 75 3.69 -41.95 -0.53
CA ASP A 75 4.10 -41.08 -1.62
C ASP A 75 3.40 -39.71 -1.67
N ASP A 76 4.23 -38.67 -1.81
CA ASP A 76 3.85 -37.30 -2.17
C ASP A 76 3.42 -37.24 -3.66
N ASP A 77 2.13 -37.40 -3.94
CA ASP A 77 1.52 -36.88 -5.17
C ASP A 77 0.99 -35.46 -4.93
N ASP A 78 1.92 -34.53 -5.14
CA ASP A 78 1.76 -33.09 -5.25
C ASP A 78 0.76 -32.70 -6.35
N TYR A 79 -0.41 -32.19 -5.95
CA TYR A 79 -1.24 -31.32 -6.77
C TYR A 79 -1.64 -30.08 -5.96
N ASP A 80 -0.74 -29.10 -5.97
CA ASP A 80 -0.97 -27.65 -5.92
C ASP A 80 -2.41 -27.19 -5.54
N ASP A 81 -2.66 -27.07 -4.24
CA ASP A 81 -3.76 -26.25 -3.69
C ASP A 81 -3.33 -24.77 -3.66
N ALA A 82 -3.44 -24.12 -4.82
CA ALA A 82 -3.29 -22.67 -4.94
C ALA A 82 -4.64 -22.01 -5.25
N ASP A 83 -5.45 -21.75 -4.22
CA ASP A 83 -5.97 -20.39 -3.97
C ASP A 83 -6.63 -20.27 -2.58
N VAL A 84 -5.78 -20.03 -1.57
CA VAL A 84 -6.20 -19.60 -0.23
C VAL A 84 -6.37 -18.09 -0.25
N ALA A 85 -7.59 -17.61 -0.54
CA ALA A 85 -7.96 -16.22 -0.31
C ALA A 85 -9.47 -16.02 -0.06
N ASN A 86 -10.11 -16.80 0.81
CA ASN A 86 -11.27 -16.33 1.59
C ASN A 86 -11.61 -17.24 2.77
N LYS A 87 -10.73 -17.33 3.76
CA LYS A 87 -10.96 -18.15 4.96
C LYS A 87 -10.78 -17.35 6.24
N GLU A 88 -11.42 -16.19 6.34
CA GLU A 88 -11.41 -15.40 7.58
C GLU A 88 -12.75 -14.68 7.80
N LYS A 89 -13.85 -15.45 7.94
CA LYS A 89 -15.06 -14.93 8.62
C LYS A 89 -16.05 -16.00 9.11
N TYR A 90 -15.56 -17.05 9.77
CA TYR A 90 -16.42 -17.80 10.71
C TYR A 90 -15.62 -18.10 11.97
N GLY A 91 -16.04 -17.45 13.06
CA GLY A 91 -15.45 -17.62 14.37
C GLY A 91 -15.49 -19.07 14.83
N SER A 92 -14.44 -19.45 15.57
CA SER A 92 -14.40 -20.63 16.41
C SER A 92 -15.53 -20.54 17.45
N GLY A 93 -16.69 -21.09 17.07
CA GLY A 93 -17.85 -21.31 17.93
C GLY A 93 -18.03 -22.82 18.11
N LYS A 94 -18.30 -23.22 19.34
CA LYS A 94 -18.46 -24.59 19.83
C LYS A 94 -19.22 -25.50 18.85
N LYS A 95 -18.80 -26.78 18.77
CA LYS A 95 -19.55 -27.87 18.13
C LYS A 95 -20.95 -27.97 18.74
N ASP A 96 -21.93 -27.33 18.12
CA ASP A 96 -23.33 -27.61 18.36
C ASP A 96 -23.68 -28.95 17.70
N LYS A 97 -23.98 -29.94 18.53
CA LYS A 97 -24.48 -31.27 18.13
C LYS A 97 -25.94 -31.23 17.68
N ASN A 98 -26.31 -30.25 16.86
CA ASN A 98 -27.63 -30.20 16.23
C ASN A 98 -27.54 -29.57 14.84
N LYS A 99 -26.73 -30.17 13.97
CA LYS A 99 -26.85 -29.94 12.53
C LYS A 99 -28.03 -30.78 12.07
N GLU A 100 -29.18 -30.14 11.90
CA GLU A 100 -30.29 -30.69 11.13
C GLU A 100 -29.70 -31.25 9.83
N LYS A 101 -29.80 -32.56 9.66
CA LYS A 101 -29.40 -33.22 8.43
C LYS A 101 -30.28 -32.65 7.33
N THR A 102 -29.72 -31.86 6.42
CA THR A 102 -30.30 -31.68 5.09
C THR A 102 -30.53 -33.08 4.52
N PRO A 103 -31.77 -33.51 4.20
CA PRO A 103 -32.05 -34.85 3.73
C PRO A 103 -31.71 -34.92 2.23
N GLY A 104 -30.42 -34.82 1.91
CA GLY A 104 -29.91 -35.05 0.56
C GLY A 104 -29.68 -36.55 0.38
N SER A 105 -30.72 -37.27 -0.04
CA SER A 105 -30.55 -38.53 -0.74
C SER A 105 -29.72 -38.22 -2.00
N GLY A 106 -28.45 -38.61 -2.03
CA GLY A 106 -27.52 -38.28 -3.13
C GLY A 106 -27.76 -39.00 -4.46
N GLY A 107 -29.02 -39.34 -4.76
CA GLY A 107 -29.45 -39.95 -6.01
C GLY A 107 -30.61 -39.18 -6.63
N ALA A 108 -30.71 -39.25 -7.96
CA ALA A 108 -31.80 -38.67 -8.74
C ALA A 108 -33.18 -39.13 -8.23
N LEU A 109 -34.18 -38.25 -8.36
CA LEU A 109 -35.53 -38.52 -7.85
C LEU A 109 -36.17 -39.64 -8.68
N LYS A 110 -36.36 -40.82 -8.06
CA LYS A 110 -36.94 -41.97 -8.75
C LYS A 110 -38.45 -41.76 -8.91
N MET A 111 -38.87 -41.47 -10.14
CA MET A 111 -40.28 -41.42 -10.56
C MET A 111 -40.59 -42.60 -11.48
N SER A 112 -41.79 -43.16 -11.38
CA SER A 112 -42.28 -44.13 -12.35
C SER A 112 -42.33 -43.52 -13.75
N GLU A 113 -42.16 -44.37 -14.77
CA GLU A 113 -42.22 -43.95 -16.18
C GLU A 113 -43.58 -43.32 -16.55
N ALA A 114 -44.64 -43.73 -15.84
CA ALA A 114 -45.99 -43.19 -15.96
C ALA A 114 -46.12 -41.72 -15.49
N LEU A 115 -45.25 -41.25 -14.58
CA LEU A 115 -45.23 -39.87 -14.10
C LEU A 115 -44.21 -38.99 -14.81
N LYS A 116 -43.29 -39.55 -15.60
CA LYS A 116 -42.32 -38.77 -16.37
C LYS A 116 -43.06 -37.90 -17.40
N GLY A 117 -42.83 -36.59 -17.34
CA GLY A 117 -43.50 -35.60 -18.21
C GLY A 117 -44.91 -35.20 -17.78
N VAL A 118 -45.40 -35.69 -16.63
CA VAL A 118 -46.68 -35.25 -16.05
C VAL A 118 -46.42 -34.24 -14.93
N ASN A 119 -47.17 -33.13 -14.92
CA ASN A 119 -47.12 -32.19 -13.81
C ASN A 119 -47.87 -32.79 -12.60
N LEU A 120 -47.15 -33.08 -11.51
CA LEU A 120 -47.69 -33.70 -10.31
C LEU A 120 -48.71 -32.79 -9.61
N TYR A 121 -48.55 -31.45 -9.72
CA TYR A 121 -49.48 -30.50 -9.15
C TYR A 121 -50.82 -30.54 -9.88
N GLU A 122 -50.79 -30.55 -11.22
CA GLU A 122 -52.00 -30.69 -12.05
C GLU A 122 -52.67 -32.05 -11.83
N LEU A 123 -51.87 -33.12 -11.70
CA LEU A 123 -52.37 -34.45 -11.41
C LEU A 123 -53.15 -34.51 -10.08
N ILE A 124 -52.67 -33.84 -9.02
CA ILE A 124 -53.37 -33.75 -7.73
C ILE A 124 -54.39 -32.58 -7.69
N SER A 125 -54.59 -31.85 -8.80
CA SER A 125 -55.47 -30.67 -8.86
C SER A 125 -55.08 -29.56 -7.87
N THR A 126 -53.79 -29.28 -7.76
CA THR A 126 -53.19 -28.24 -6.91
C THR A 126 -52.32 -27.29 -7.73
N THR A 127 -51.95 -26.15 -7.14
CA THR A 127 -51.06 -25.17 -7.79
C THR A 127 -49.62 -25.32 -7.31
N GLU A 128 -48.66 -24.95 -8.15
CA GLU A 128 -47.26 -24.80 -7.75
C GLU A 128 -47.15 -23.77 -6.62
N GLY A 129 -46.64 -24.18 -5.46
CA GLY A 129 -46.60 -23.35 -4.25
C GLY A 129 -47.74 -23.60 -3.25
N ALA A 130 -48.63 -24.57 -3.51
CA ALA A 130 -49.63 -25.01 -2.52
C ALA A 130 -48.96 -25.43 -1.20
N SER A 131 -49.61 -25.12 -0.09
CA SER A 131 -49.16 -25.54 1.25
C SER A 131 -49.28 -27.05 1.43
N GLN A 132 -48.56 -27.59 2.42
CA GLN A 132 -48.60 -29.03 2.69
C GLN A 132 -50.00 -29.53 3.05
N ASP A 133 -50.80 -28.68 3.68
CA ASP A 133 -52.16 -29.01 4.07
C ASP A 133 -53.13 -28.99 2.88
N GLU A 134 -52.90 -28.11 1.91
CA GLU A 134 -53.63 -28.08 0.65
C GLU A 134 -53.35 -29.34 -0.18
N ILE A 135 -52.08 -29.75 -0.28
CA ILE A 135 -51.68 -31.00 -0.97
C ILE A 135 -52.35 -32.21 -0.30
N LYS A 136 -52.31 -32.30 1.03
CA LYS A 136 -53.00 -33.37 1.78
C LYS A 136 -54.51 -33.36 1.57
N LYS A 137 -55.12 -32.18 1.52
CA LYS A 137 -56.57 -32.04 1.32
C LYS A 137 -56.98 -32.47 -0.08
N ALA A 138 -56.24 -32.03 -1.10
CA ALA A 138 -56.48 -32.38 -2.49
C ALA A 138 -56.30 -33.89 -2.73
N TYR A 139 -55.23 -34.48 -2.18
CA TYR A 139 -55.03 -35.93 -2.20
C TYR A 139 -56.23 -36.68 -1.59
N ARG A 140 -56.72 -36.28 -0.41
CA ARG A 140 -57.91 -36.92 0.20
C ARG A 140 -59.15 -36.83 -0.69
N GLN A 141 -59.37 -35.69 -1.36
CA GLN A 141 -60.51 -35.51 -2.26
C GLN A 141 -60.41 -36.39 -3.50
N MET A 142 -59.22 -36.49 -4.09
CA MET A 142 -58.98 -37.32 -5.26
C MET A 142 -59.00 -38.81 -4.92
N ALA A 143 -58.42 -39.20 -3.79
CA ALA A 143 -58.49 -40.57 -3.30
C ALA A 143 -59.94 -41.02 -3.08
N LEU A 144 -60.80 -40.15 -2.54
CA LEU A 144 -62.23 -40.43 -2.38
C LEU A 144 -63.00 -40.53 -3.70
N THR A 145 -62.51 -39.90 -4.76
CA THR A 145 -63.13 -39.91 -6.08
C THR A 145 -62.69 -41.14 -6.86
N CYS A 146 -61.40 -41.47 -6.82
CA CYS A 146 -60.81 -42.59 -7.54
C CYS A 146 -60.82 -43.92 -6.75
N HIS A 147 -61.42 -43.97 -5.56
CA HIS A 147 -61.46 -45.19 -4.74
C HIS A 147 -62.25 -46.32 -5.43
N PRO A 148 -61.72 -47.56 -5.50
CA PRO A 148 -62.34 -48.66 -6.24
C PRO A 148 -63.78 -48.97 -5.79
N ASP A 149 -64.08 -48.80 -4.50
CA ASP A 149 -65.42 -48.99 -3.93
C ASP A 149 -66.50 -48.10 -4.57
N LYS A 150 -66.17 -46.85 -4.92
CA LYS A 150 -67.12 -45.94 -5.59
C LYS A 150 -67.19 -46.14 -7.10
N GLN A 151 -66.22 -46.86 -7.65
CA GLN A 151 -66.03 -47.06 -9.09
C GLN A 151 -66.49 -48.46 -9.54
N ALA A 152 -67.01 -49.27 -8.61
CA ALA A 152 -67.47 -50.64 -8.84
C ALA A 152 -68.63 -50.75 -9.87
N GLN A 153 -69.33 -49.66 -10.16
CA GLN A 153 -70.42 -49.61 -11.15
C GLN A 153 -69.97 -49.20 -12.56
N LEU A 154 -68.70 -48.86 -12.77
CA LEU A 154 -68.19 -48.47 -14.10
C LEU A 154 -67.84 -49.67 -14.97
N GLU A 155 -67.74 -49.45 -16.28
CA GLU A 155 -67.28 -50.48 -17.22
C GLU A 155 -65.86 -50.96 -16.88
N PRO A 156 -65.52 -52.25 -17.10
CA PRO A 156 -64.22 -52.81 -16.74
C PRO A 156 -63.01 -52.06 -17.33
N ALA A 157 -63.17 -51.44 -18.50
CA ALA A 157 -62.13 -50.63 -19.13
C ALA A 157 -61.92 -49.27 -18.42
N GLU A 158 -62.98 -48.68 -17.87
CA GLU A 158 -62.91 -47.41 -17.13
C GLU A 158 -62.38 -47.63 -15.71
N GLN A 159 -62.77 -48.74 -15.06
CA GLN A 159 -62.23 -49.13 -13.77
C GLN A 159 -60.70 -49.26 -13.80
N LYS A 160 -60.14 -49.86 -14.86
CA LYS A 160 -58.68 -49.96 -15.03
C LYS A 160 -58.01 -48.59 -15.14
N LYS A 161 -58.57 -47.67 -15.92
CA LYS A 161 -58.04 -46.30 -16.05
C LYS A 161 -58.08 -45.52 -14.74
N VAL A 162 -59.14 -45.70 -13.95
CA VAL A 162 -59.26 -45.04 -12.64
C VAL A 162 -58.27 -45.65 -11.64
N ALA A 163 -58.05 -46.97 -11.68
CA ALA A 163 -57.03 -47.63 -10.86
C ALA A 163 -55.62 -47.15 -11.22
N GLU A 164 -55.27 -47.06 -12.51
CA GLU A 164 -53.98 -46.52 -12.97
C GLU A 164 -53.79 -45.06 -12.52
N ARG A 165 -54.81 -44.21 -12.68
CA ARG A 165 -54.78 -42.83 -12.18
C ARG A 165 -54.63 -42.76 -10.66
N PHE A 166 -55.30 -43.64 -9.92
CA PHE A 166 -55.18 -43.67 -8.46
C PHE A 166 -53.75 -44.00 -8.02
N VAL A 167 -53.08 -44.94 -8.68
CA VAL A 167 -51.66 -45.25 -8.44
C VAL A 167 -50.78 -44.03 -8.73
N MET A 168 -50.99 -43.35 -9.85
CA MET A 168 -50.26 -42.11 -10.17
C MET A 168 -50.49 -41.02 -9.12
N ILE A 169 -51.72 -40.83 -8.65
CA ILE A 169 -52.08 -39.84 -7.62
C ILE A 169 -51.41 -40.17 -6.29
N GLN A 170 -51.37 -41.46 -5.93
CA GLN A 170 -50.70 -41.91 -4.71
C GLN A 170 -49.20 -41.64 -4.75
N GLU A 171 -48.53 -42.01 -5.84
CA GLU A 171 -47.10 -41.76 -6.02
C GLU A 171 -46.80 -40.25 -6.07
N ALA A 172 -47.63 -39.46 -6.76
CA ALA A 172 -47.52 -38.00 -6.77
C ALA A 172 -47.64 -37.41 -5.35
N TYR A 173 -48.57 -37.91 -4.53
CA TYR A 173 -48.70 -37.49 -3.15
C TYR A 173 -47.48 -37.92 -2.32
N GLU A 174 -46.93 -39.11 -2.52
CA GLU A 174 -45.71 -39.57 -1.82
C GLU A 174 -44.50 -38.67 -2.12
N LEU A 175 -44.38 -38.17 -3.35
CA LEU A 175 -43.32 -37.22 -3.74
C LEU A 175 -43.58 -35.81 -3.18
N LEU A 176 -44.79 -35.27 -3.32
CA LEU A 176 -45.13 -33.91 -2.88
C LEU A 176 -45.31 -33.80 -1.35
N SER A 177 -45.57 -34.92 -0.66
CA SER A 177 -45.77 -34.96 0.80
C SER A 177 -44.46 -34.88 1.60
N ASP A 178 -43.32 -35.26 1.00
CA ASP A 178 -42.00 -35.13 1.59
C ASP A 178 -41.33 -33.83 1.12
N PRO A 179 -40.98 -32.89 2.01
CA PRO A 179 -40.34 -31.64 1.63
C PRO A 179 -39.06 -31.82 0.81
N ALA A 180 -38.25 -32.84 1.08
CA ALA A 180 -36.99 -33.04 0.35
C ALA A 180 -37.24 -33.49 -1.09
N LYS A 181 -38.15 -34.45 -1.28
CA LYS A 181 -38.55 -34.94 -2.61
C LYS A 181 -39.29 -33.86 -3.40
N ARG A 182 -40.14 -33.07 -2.72
CA ARG A 182 -40.81 -31.93 -3.32
C ARG A 182 -39.81 -30.90 -3.83
N MET A 183 -38.77 -30.57 -3.05
CA MET A 183 -37.73 -29.64 -3.51
C MET A 183 -36.98 -30.17 -4.74
N GLN A 184 -36.66 -31.46 -4.78
CA GLN A 184 -36.02 -32.09 -5.94
C GLN A 184 -36.92 -32.03 -7.17
N TYR A 185 -38.20 -32.36 -7.02
CA TYR A 185 -39.20 -32.24 -8.08
C TYR A 185 -39.33 -30.80 -8.58
N ASP A 186 -39.50 -29.85 -7.65
CA ASP A 186 -39.66 -28.43 -7.97
C ASP A 186 -38.42 -27.81 -8.61
N SER A 187 -37.23 -28.41 -8.41
CA SER A 187 -35.97 -28.01 -9.05
C SER A 187 -35.88 -28.46 -10.51
N GLY A 188 -36.57 -29.56 -10.84
CA GLY A 188 -36.59 -30.18 -12.16
C GLY A 188 -37.71 -29.69 -13.08
N LEU A 189 -38.66 -28.91 -12.56
CA LEU A 189 -39.71 -28.28 -13.36
C LEU A 189 -39.13 -27.30 -14.39
N ASP A 190 -39.81 -27.19 -15.53
CA ASP A 190 -39.43 -26.29 -16.61
C ASP A 190 -39.26 -24.85 -16.09
N PHE A 191 -38.05 -24.33 -16.26
CA PHE A 191 -37.68 -22.99 -15.80
C PHE A 191 -36.89 -22.25 -16.88
N ASP A 192 -37.27 -21.00 -17.13
CA ASP A 192 -36.52 -20.14 -18.03
C ASP A 192 -35.27 -19.59 -17.34
N ASP A 193 -34.16 -20.32 -17.52
CA ASP A 193 -32.83 -19.93 -17.04
C ASP A 193 -32.18 -18.81 -17.87
N SER A 194 -32.83 -18.34 -18.96
CA SER A 194 -32.25 -17.34 -19.85
C SER A 194 -32.13 -15.95 -19.20
N LEU A 195 -31.02 -15.27 -19.52
CA LEU A 195 -30.80 -13.91 -19.06
C LEU A 195 -31.64 -12.91 -19.89
N PRO A 196 -32.20 -11.87 -19.26
CA PRO A 196 -33.02 -10.89 -19.96
C PRO A 196 -32.19 -10.14 -21.01
N LYS A 197 -32.66 -10.15 -22.26
CA LYS A 197 -32.06 -9.39 -23.36
C LYS A 197 -32.52 -7.93 -23.29
N PHE A 198 -31.88 -7.14 -22.46
CA PHE A 198 -32.23 -5.74 -22.27
C PHE A 198 -31.66 -4.83 -23.36
N LYS A 199 -32.49 -3.93 -23.90
CA LYS A 199 -32.07 -2.84 -24.80
C LYS A 199 -32.45 -1.49 -24.21
N GLU A 200 -31.44 -0.69 -23.91
CA GLU A 200 -31.59 0.64 -23.35
C GLU A 200 -32.51 1.52 -24.21
N GLY A 201 -33.40 2.27 -23.54
CA GLY A 201 -34.33 3.23 -24.17
C GLY A 201 -35.55 2.63 -24.87
N LYS A 202 -35.68 1.30 -24.99
CA LYS A 202 -36.87 0.65 -25.59
C LYS A 202 -37.77 -0.07 -24.59
N GLN A 203 -37.22 -0.48 -23.46
CA GLN A 203 -37.91 -1.27 -22.44
C GLN A 203 -37.71 -0.62 -21.07
N ASP A 204 -38.70 -0.75 -20.19
CA ASP A 204 -38.54 -0.35 -18.80
C ASP A 204 -37.63 -1.34 -18.07
N PHE A 205 -36.60 -0.82 -17.42
CA PHE A 205 -35.66 -1.58 -16.60
C PHE A 205 -36.41 -2.36 -15.50
N PHE A 206 -37.33 -1.70 -14.79
CA PHE A 206 -38.00 -2.27 -13.62
C PHE A 206 -38.94 -3.43 -14.00
N GLU A 207 -39.59 -3.35 -15.16
CA GLU A 207 -40.44 -4.44 -15.65
C GLU A 207 -39.60 -5.66 -16.06
N VAL A 208 -38.60 -5.46 -16.93
CA VAL A 208 -37.79 -6.55 -17.49
C VAL A 208 -36.98 -7.25 -16.40
N PHE A 209 -36.19 -6.50 -15.63
CA PHE A 209 -35.36 -7.09 -14.58
C PHE A 209 -36.19 -7.48 -13.36
N GLY A 210 -37.24 -6.73 -13.03
CA GLY A 210 -38.13 -7.09 -11.92
C GLY A 210 -38.82 -8.43 -12.13
N GLU A 211 -39.26 -8.74 -13.35
CA GLU A 211 -39.79 -10.07 -13.66
C GLU A 211 -38.73 -11.17 -13.56
N ALA A 212 -37.52 -10.92 -14.10
CA ALA A 212 -36.41 -11.87 -14.01
C ALA A 212 -36.02 -12.18 -12.55
N PHE A 213 -35.91 -11.16 -11.69
CA PHE A 213 -35.64 -11.35 -10.27
C PHE A 213 -36.79 -12.06 -9.55
N ARG A 214 -38.05 -11.71 -9.85
CA ARG A 214 -39.22 -12.39 -9.25
C ARG A 214 -39.27 -13.87 -9.61
N ARG A 215 -38.92 -14.22 -10.86
CA ARG A 215 -38.84 -15.61 -11.33
C ARG A 215 -37.79 -16.39 -10.55
N ASN A 216 -36.59 -15.84 -10.39
CA ASN A 216 -35.50 -16.47 -9.63
C ASN A 216 -35.76 -16.47 -8.10
N ALA A 217 -36.55 -15.53 -7.58
CA ALA A 217 -36.85 -15.41 -6.15
C ALA A 217 -37.55 -16.65 -5.57
N ARG A 218 -38.25 -17.43 -6.41
CA ARG A 218 -38.85 -18.72 -6.06
C ARG A 218 -37.83 -19.65 -5.39
N PHE A 219 -36.59 -19.63 -5.87
CA PHE A 219 -35.52 -20.51 -5.42
C PHE A 219 -34.71 -19.97 -4.23
N SER A 220 -35.10 -18.84 -3.65
CA SER A 220 -34.36 -18.28 -2.51
C SER A 220 -34.53 -19.08 -1.23
N ILE A 221 -33.42 -19.43 -0.57
CA ILE A 221 -33.39 -19.92 0.81
C ILE A 221 -33.75 -18.80 1.79
N ARG A 222 -33.24 -17.59 1.55
CA ARG A 222 -33.40 -16.44 2.45
C ARG A 222 -34.69 -15.69 2.13
N ARG A 223 -35.52 -15.44 3.13
CA ARG A 223 -36.77 -14.67 3.01
C ARG A 223 -36.84 -13.61 4.12
N PRO A 224 -37.44 -12.42 3.87
CA PRO A 224 -38.09 -11.99 2.64
C PRO A 224 -37.09 -11.63 1.52
N VAL A 225 -37.48 -11.87 0.26
CA VAL A 225 -36.66 -11.51 -0.92
C VAL A 225 -36.91 -10.04 -1.27
N PRO A 226 -35.86 -9.19 -1.33
CA PRO A 226 -36.01 -7.80 -1.74
C PRO A 226 -36.48 -7.67 -3.20
N GLU A 227 -37.44 -6.78 -3.43
CA GLU A 227 -37.88 -6.41 -4.78
C GLU A 227 -36.93 -5.38 -5.41
N VAL A 228 -36.87 -5.34 -6.74
CA VAL A 228 -36.01 -4.39 -7.49
C VAL A 228 -36.35 -2.92 -7.17
N GLY A 229 -37.61 -2.69 -6.77
CA GLY A 229 -38.13 -1.43 -6.30
C GLY A 229 -38.47 -0.46 -7.43
N SER A 230 -38.28 0.83 -7.20
CA SER A 230 -38.66 1.92 -8.10
C SER A 230 -37.55 2.95 -8.27
N LEU A 231 -37.72 3.87 -9.23
CA LEU A 231 -36.79 4.99 -9.45
C LEU A 231 -36.64 5.91 -8.23
N LYS A 232 -37.61 5.91 -7.32
CA LYS A 232 -37.63 6.78 -6.13
C LYS A 232 -36.86 6.21 -4.94
N ASP A 233 -36.30 5.02 -5.05
CA ASP A 233 -35.65 4.36 -3.93
C ASP A 233 -34.34 5.02 -3.55
N THR A 234 -34.08 5.07 -2.25
CA THR A 234 -32.84 5.63 -1.71
C THR A 234 -31.62 4.75 -2.02
N PRO A 235 -30.40 5.32 -2.09
CA PRO A 235 -29.16 4.56 -2.25
C PRO A 235 -29.01 3.37 -1.30
N GLY A 236 -29.46 3.51 -0.05
CA GLY A 236 -29.38 2.42 0.92
C GLY A 236 -30.34 1.26 0.64
N GLN A 237 -31.49 1.52 0.00
CA GLN A 237 -32.49 0.48 -0.28
C GLN A 237 -32.06 -0.41 -1.45
N TRP A 238 -31.70 0.19 -2.59
CA TRP A 238 -31.28 -0.60 -3.74
C TRP A 238 -29.91 -1.26 -3.52
N LYS A 239 -29.01 -0.69 -2.68
CA LYS A 239 -27.77 -1.39 -2.28
C LYS A 239 -28.04 -2.69 -1.53
N LYS A 240 -28.96 -2.67 -0.56
CA LYS A 240 -29.38 -3.90 0.15
C LYS A 240 -30.00 -4.94 -0.78
N PHE A 241 -30.72 -4.49 -1.81
CA PHE A 241 -31.22 -5.36 -2.86
C PHE A 241 -30.06 -6.07 -3.58
N TYR A 242 -29.08 -5.31 -4.08
CA TYR A 242 -27.93 -5.91 -4.76
C TYR A 242 -27.08 -6.79 -3.83
N ASP A 243 -26.85 -6.37 -2.58
CA ASP A 243 -26.12 -7.18 -1.58
C ASP A 243 -26.79 -8.54 -1.38
N PHE A 244 -28.12 -8.58 -1.29
CA PHE A 244 -28.88 -9.82 -1.18
C PHE A 244 -28.71 -10.72 -2.40
N TRP A 245 -28.75 -10.15 -3.61
CA TRP A 245 -28.69 -10.91 -4.86
C TRP A 245 -27.27 -11.34 -5.25
N PHE A 246 -26.24 -10.61 -4.86
CA PHE A 246 -24.85 -11.07 -4.98
C PHE A 246 -24.56 -12.26 -4.05
N ASP A 247 -25.15 -12.26 -2.86
CA ASP A 247 -25.10 -13.36 -1.89
C ASP A 247 -26.29 -14.33 -2.01
N PHE A 248 -26.91 -14.43 -3.20
CA PHE A 248 -28.10 -15.24 -3.41
C PHE A 248 -27.81 -16.73 -3.17
N GLN A 249 -28.64 -17.35 -2.33
CA GLN A 249 -28.55 -18.78 -2.03
C GLN A 249 -29.78 -19.50 -2.56
N SER A 250 -29.56 -20.30 -3.61
CA SER A 250 -30.58 -21.13 -4.22
C SER A 250 -30.77 -22.43 -3.45
N TRP A 251 -32.02 -22.86 -3.25
CA TRP A 251 -32.34 -24.20 -2.75
C TRP A 251 -32.45 -25.26 -3.86
N ARG A 252 -32.29 -24.89 -5.15
CA ARG A 252 -32.34 -25.85 -6.26
C ARG A 252 -31.35 -26.99 -6.04
N ASP A 253 -31.79 -28.22 -6.26
CA ASP A 253 -30.95 -29.40 -6.12
C ASP A 253 -29.94 -29.48 -7.28
N PRO A 254 -28.63 -29.35 -7.03
CA PRO A 254 -27.64 -29.37 -8.10
C PRO A 254 -27.54 -30.70 -8.86
N VAL A 255 -27.97 -31.81 -8.26
CA VAL A 255 -28.00 -33.12 -8.93
C VAL A 255 -29.07 -33.14 -10.01
N ILE A 256 -30.24 -32.56 -9.73
CA ILE A 256 -31.33 -32.45 -10.70
C ILE A 256 -30.97 -31.46 -11.82
N LEU A 257 -30.23 -30.38 -11.48
CA LEU A 257 -29.71 -29.47 -12.50
C LEU A 257 -28.74 -30.14 -13.46
N ALA A 258 -27.87 -30.99 -12.92
CA ALA A 258 -26.92 -31.76 -13.73
C ALA A 258 -27.64 -32.76 -14.65
N GLU A 259 -28.65 -33.46 -14.15
CA GLU A 259 -29.49 -34.36 -14.96
C GLU A 259 -30.19 -33.60 -16.10
N ASN A 260 -30.80 -32.45 -15.80
CA ASN A 260 -31.45 -31.59 -16.81
C ASN A 260 -30.45 -30.98 -17.80
N GLY A 261 -29.20 -30.75 -17.39
CA GLY A 261 -28.11 -30.30 -18.23
C GLY A 261 -27.50 -31.38 -19.14
N GLY A 262 -28.00 -32.62 -19.03
CA GLY A 262 -27.56 -33.75 -19.84
C GLY A 262 -26.37 -34.52 -19.26
N GLU A 263 -26.00 -34.30 -18.00
CA GLU A 263 -25.04 -35.16 -17.30
C GLU A 263 -25.72 -36.45 -16.82
N GLU A 264 -25.03 -37.57 -17.05
CA GLU A 264 -25.48 -38.87 -16.57
C GLU A 264 -25.19 -39.00 -15.07
N ILE A 265 -26.24 -38.91 -14.25
CA ILE A 265 -26.15 -39.10 -12.81
C ILE A 265 -26.24 -40.59 -12.47
N HIS A 266 -25.23 -41.11 -11.77
CA HIS A 266 -25.17 -42.53 -11.42
C HIS A 266 -26.21 -42.91 -10.35
N ASP A 267 -26.94 -44.01 -10.58
CA ASP A 267 -27.82 -44.61 -9.56
C ASP A 267 -27.00 -45.38 -8.52
N LEU A 268 -26.89 -44.83 -7.32
CA LEU A 268 -26.18 -45.45 -6.19
C LEU A 268 -26.74 -46.82 -5.75
N GLY A 269 -27.96 -47.17 -6.18
CA GLY A 269 -28.58 -48.47 -5.95
C GLY A 269 -28.14 -49.55 -6.95
N ALA A 270 -27.57 -49.16 -8.09
CA ALA A 270 -27.11 -50.06 -9.15
C ALA A 270 -25.64 -50.50 -8.99
N ALA A 271 -24.92 -49.97 -8.00
CA ALA A 271 -23.54 -50.35 -7.75
C ALA A 271 -23.41 -51.80 -7.30
N ASP A 272 -22.52 -52.57 -7.93
CA ASP A 272 -22.23 -53.97 -7.63
C ASP A 272 -21.41 -54.10 -6.34
N CYS A 273 -20.57 -53.11 -6.04
CA CYS A 273 -19.69 -53.14 -4.88
C CYS A 273 -19.59 -51.79 -4.14
N ARG A 274 -18.92 -51.83 -2.97
CA ARG A 274 -18.75 -50.66 -2.11
C ARG A 274 -17.87 -49.60 -2.76
N GLU A 275 -16.84 -50.03 -3.48
CA GLU A 275 -15.86 -49.19 -4.16
C GLU A 275 -16.53 -48.46 -5.33
N GLU A 276 -17.31 -49.18 -6.13
CA GLU A 276 -18.10 -48.60 -7.21
C GLU A 276 -19.12 -47.59 -6.67
N LYS A 277 -19.82 -47.91 -5.58
CA LYS A 277 -20.74 -46.96 -4.93
C LYS A 277 -20.03 -45.68 -4.49
N ARG A 278 -18.80 -45.77 -3.97
CA ARG A 278 -18.00 -44.60 -3.58
C ARG A 278 -17.59 -43.77 -4.79
N TRP A 279 -17.20 -44.43 -5.88
CA TRP A 279 -16.86 -43.78 -7.13
C TRP A 279 -18.08 -43.04 -7.71
N MET A 280 -19.23 -43.70 -7.81
CA MET A 280 -20.49 -43.09 -8.26
C MET A 280 -20.89 -41.89 -7.40
N MET A 281 -20.75 -41.98 -6.07
CA MET A 281 -21.00 -40.84 -5.17
C MET A 281 -20.06 -39.66 -5.45
N LYS A 282 -18.78 -39.93 -5.70
CA LYS A 282 -17.78 -38.89 -6.01
C LYS A 282 -18.10 -38.21 -7.33
N GLU A 283 -18.51 -38.99 -8.33
CA GLU A 283 -18.86 -38.50 -9.66
C GLU A 283 -20.14 -37.65 -9.63
N ASN A 284 -21.20 -38.12 -8.98
CA ASN A 284 -22.40 -37.32 -8.74
C ASN A 284 -22.10 -36.03 -7.94
N ALA A 285 -21.18 -36.08 -6.98
CA ALA A 285 -20.75 -34.90 -6.24
C ALA A 285 -19.94 -33.92 -7.10
N ARG A 286 -19.17 -34.42 -8.07
CA ARG A 286 -18.44 -33.60 -9.05
C ARG A 286 -19.43 -32.86 -9.96
N ALA A 287 -20.38 -33.58 -10.54
CA ALA A 287 -21.50 -33.06 -11.31
C ALA A 287 -22.28 -31.98 -10.54
N ALA A 288 -22.74 -32.32 -9.33
CA ALA A 288 -23.46 -31.39 -8.45
C ALA A 288 -22.65 -30.13 -8.12
N LYS A 289 -21.33 -30.24 -7.91
CA LYS A 289 -20.46 -29.08 -7.65
C LYS A 289 -20.33 -28.19 -8.89
N HIS A 290 -20.21 -28.78 -10.08
CA HIS A 290 -20.13 -28.07 -11.35
C HIS A 290 -21.40 -27.23 -11.58
N TYR A 291 -22.58 -27.85 -11.55
CA TYR A 291 -23.85 -27.16 -11.78
C TYR A 291 -24.22 -26.16 -10.69
N LYS A 292 -23.81 -26.42 -9.44
CA LYS A 292 -23.94 -25.42 -8.38
C LYS A 292 -23.11 -24.16 -8.68
N LYS A 293 -21.90 -24.32 -9.21
CA LYS A 293 -21.04 -23.19 -9.61
C LYS A 293 -21.66 -22.45 -10.79
N GLU A 294 -22.12 -23.16 -11.81
CA GLU A 294 -22.79 -22.55 -12.98
C GLU A 294 -24.04 -21.76 -12.60
N GLU A 295 -24.87 -22.28 -11.70
CA GLU A 295 -26.06 -21.58 -11.22
C GLU A 295 -25.70 -20.29 -10.47
N VAL A 296 -24.68 -20.33 -9.61
CA VAL A 296 -24.17 -19.13 -8.91
C VAL A 296 -23.65 -18.10 -9.92
N GLU A 297 -22.85 -18.54 -10.89
CA GLU A 297 -22.34 -17.65 -11.95
C GLU A 297 -23.46 -17.07 -12.81
N ARG A 298 -24.51 -17.84 -13.10
CA ARG A 298 -25.68 -17.38 -13.86
C ARG A 298 -26.42 -16.27 -13.12
N ILE A 299 -26.67 -16.43 -11.82
CA ILE A 299 -27.29 -15.39 -11.00
C ILE A 299 -26.37 -14.16 -10.89
N GLN A 300 -25.07 -14.35 -10.67
CA GLN A 300 -24.12 -13.22 -10.63
C GLN A 300 -24.07 -12.46 -11.96
N LYS A 301 -24.17 -13.15 -13.11
CA LYS A 301 -24.28 -12.53 -14.44
C LYS A 301 -25.57 -11.74 -14.58
N LEU A 302 -26.71 -12.26 -14.10
CA LEU A 302 -27.99 -11.53 -14.06
C LEU A 302 -27.87 -10.24 -13.25
N VAL A 303 -27.28 -10.32 -12.05
CA VAL A 303 -27.12 -9.18 -11.14
C VAL A 303 -26.18 -8.12 -11.74
N SER A 304 -25.05 -8.56 -12.30
CA SER A 304 -24.07 -7.67 -12.95
C SER A 304 -24.69 -6.95 -14.15
N LEU A 305 -25.50 -7.66 -14.95
CA LEU A 305 -26.23 -7.09 -16.07
C LEU A 305 -27.27 -6.07 -15.60
N ALA A 306 -28.00 -6.36 -14.52
CA ALA A 306 -28.94 -5.41 -13.94
C ALA A 306 -28.21 -4.15 -13.43
N GLU A 307 -27.08 -4.30 -12.74
CA GLU A 307 -26.29 -3.18 -12.23
C GLU A 307 -25.73 -2.28 -13.34
N SER A 308 -25.39 -2.85 -14.51
CA SER A 308 -24.90 -2.06 -15.65
C SER A 308 -25.97 -1.18 -16.28
N PHE A 309 -27.25 -1.55 -16.16
CA PHE A 309 -28.37 -0.86 -16.79
C PHE A 309 -29.30 -0.14 -15.81
N ASP A 310 -29.13 -0.29 -14.49
CA ASP A 310 -29.97 0.37 -13.49
C ASP A 310 -29.74 1.90 -13.54
N PRO A 311 -30.78 2.71 -13.84
CA PRO A 311 -30.67 4.16 -13.91
C PRO A 311 -30.16 4.81 -12.61
N ARG A 312 -30.51 4.23 -11.45
CA ARG A 312 -30.13 4.73 -10.12
C ARG A 312 -28.64 4.55 -9.89
N VAL A 313 -28.11 3.39 -10.29
CA VAL A 313 -26.69 3.05 -10.13
C VAL A 313 -25.84 3.88 -11.10
N LEU A 314 -26.30 4.02 -12.36
CA LEU A 314 -25.62 4.87 -13.34
C LEU A 314 -25.55 6.32 -12.87
N ALA A 315 -26.64 6.88 -12.35
CA ALA A 315 -26.65 8.23 -11.78
C ALA A 315 -25.66 8.39 -10.60
N GLU A 316 -25.57 7.40 -9.69
CA GLU A 316 -24.57 7.43 -8.60
C GLU A 316 -23.14 7.33 -9.13
N LYS A 317 -22.89 6.44 -10.11
CA LYS A 317 -21.57 6.26 -10.73
C LYS A 317 -21.12 7.54 -11.44
N GLU A 318 -22.01 8.19 -12.18
CA GLU A 318 -21.75 9.47 -12.84
C GLU A 318 -21.52 10.59 -11.84
N ALA A 319 -22.35 10.71 -10.80
CA ALA A 319 -22.15 11.70 -9.73
C ALA A 319 -20.80 11.52 -9.02
N LYS A 320 -20.42 10.27 -8.71
CA LYS A 320 -19.12 9.94 -8.10
C LYS A 320 -17.95 10.22 -9.04
N LYS A 321 -18.10 9.94 -10.34
CA LYS A 321 -17.11 10.27 -11.37
C LYS A 321 -16.94 11.79 -11.50
N ALA A 322 -18.05 12.54 -11.52
CA ALA A 322 -18.04 14.00 -11.56
C ALA A 322 -17.38 14.60 -10.31
N ALA A 323 -17.70 14.09 -9.12
CA ALA A 323 -17.05 14.51 -7.87
C ALA A 323 -15.53 14.23 -7.89
N ARG A 324 -15.11 13.03 -8.30
CA ARG A 324 -13.69 12.69 -8.46
C ARG A 324 -12.98 13.56 -9.49
N ALA A 325 -13.64 13.87 -10.62
CA ALA A 325 -13.10 14.76 -11.63
C ALA A 325 -12.96 16.20 -11.11
N ALA A 326 -13.93 16.69 -10.33
CA ALA A 326 -13.88 18.00 -9.68
C ALA A 326 -12.74 18.07 -8.64
N ASP A 327 -12.57 17.04 -7.82
CA ASP A 327 -11.48 16.98 -6.84
C ASP A 327 -10.10 16.88 -7.51
N ALA A 328 -10.00 16.11 -8.61
CA ALA A 328 -8.78 16.04 -9.41
C ALA A 328 -8.46 17.41 -10.05
N ALA A 329 -9.46 18.10 -10.60
CA ALA A 329 -9.30 19.43 -11.17
C ALA A 329 -8.82 20.44 -10.12
N LYS A 330 -9.37 20.42 -8.90
CA LYS A 330 -8.89 21.25 -7.78
C LYS A 330 -7.43 20.97 -7.42
N ARG A 331 -7.05 19.69 -7.31
CA ARG A 331 -5.66 19.30 -7.02
C ARG A 331 -4.70 19.70 -8.14
N ASP A 332 -5.14 19.62 -9.39
CA ASP A 332 -4.35 20.06 -10.55
C ASP A 332 -4.17 21.58 -10.56
N GLU A 333 -5.22 22.34 -10.21
CA GLU A 333 -5.17 23.79 -10.07
C GLU A 333 -4.20 24.20 -8.94
N GLU A 334 -4.28 23.57 -7.78
CA GLU A 334 -3.36 23.78 -6.66
C GLU A 334 -1.90 23.46 -7.03
N ARG A 335 -1.66 22.32 -7.69
CA ARG A 335 -0.33 21.93 -8.17
C ARG A 335 0.22 22.95 -9.17
N ASN A 336 -0.61 23.43 -10.10
CA ASN A 336 -0.22 24.42 -11.08
C ASN A 336 0.02 25.80 -10.44
N ALA A 337 -0.76 26.18 -9.42
CA ALA A 337 -0.52 27.39 -8.64
C ALA A 337 0.80 27.30 -7.86
N HIS A 338 1.06 26.17 -7.18
CA HIS A 338 2.32 25.94 -6.48
C HIS A 338 3.52 25.95 -7.43
N LYS A 339 3.40 25.33 -8.61
CA LYS A 339 4.44 25.37 -9.63
C LYS A 339 4.73 26.81 -10.09
N ARG A 340 3.68 27.59 -10.42
CA ARG A 340 3.83 29.00 -10.80
C ARG A 340 4.49 29.84 -9.70
N ALA A 341 4.09 29.64 -8.44
CA ALA A 341 4.71 30.33 -7.30
C ALA A 341 6.19 29.95 -7.14
N ARG A 342 6.53 28.66 -7.29
CA ARG A 342 7.93 28.19 -7.24
C ARG A 342 8.76 28.79 -8.38
N ASP A 343 8.24 28.77 -9.60
CA ASP A 343 8.93 29.30 -10.78
C ASP A 343 9.17 30.81 -10.61
N GLU A 344 8.20 31.56 -10.06
CA GLU A 344 8.37 32.99 -9.77
C GLU A 344 9.40 33.26 -8.68
N VAL A 345 9.39 32.50 -7.58
CA VAL A 345 10.43 32.61 -6.54
C VAL A 345 11.81 32.33 -7.10
N GLN A 346 11.95 31.31 -7.96
CA GLN A 346 13.23 31.00 -8.60
C GLN A 346 13.69 32.12 -9.54
N ARG A 347 12.78 32.73 -10.30
CA ARG A 347 13.11 33.90 -11.14
C ARG A 347 13.60 35.08 -10.30
N LEU A 348 12.89 35.42 -9.23
CA LEU A 348 13.31 36.50 -8.33
C LEU A 348 14.66 36.23 -7.66
N GLN A 349 14.94 34.96 -7.31
CA GLN A 349 16.25 34.56 -6.78
C GLN A 349 17.37 34.73 -7.82
N GLN A 350 17.14 34.31 -9.08
CA GLN A 350 18.10 34.48 -10.16
C GLN A 350 18.37 35.96 -10.48
N GLU A 351 17.31 36.78 -10.51
CA GLU A 351 17.42 38.23 -10.72
C GLU A 351 18.22 38.88 -9.57
N ALA A 352 17.98 38.48 -8.31
CA ALA A 352 18.73 38.99 -7.16
C ALA A 352 20.21 38.57 -7.19
N GLU A 353 20.50 37.31 -7.52
CA GLU A 353 21.87 36.79 -7.64
C GLU A 353 22.63 37.49 -8.78
N GLU A 354 21.97 37.78 -9.90
CA GLU A 354 22.57 38.54 -11.00
C GLU A 354 22.89 39.98 -10.59
N VAL A 355 21.98 40.66 -9.90
CA VAL A 355 22.22 42.01 -9.37
C VAL A 355 23.41 42.01 -8.39
N GLU A 356 23.48 41.04 -7.49
CA GLU A 356 24.60 40.89 -6.56
C GLU A 356 25.92 40.63 -7.29
N ARG A 357 25.94 39.73 -8.27
CA ARG A 357 27.12 39.43 -9.09
C ARG A 357 27.62 40.67 -9.85
N VAL A 358 26.70 41.44 -10.44
CA VAL A 358 27.05 42.70 -11.13
C VAL A 358 27.62 43.72 -10.15
N ALA A 359 27.02 43.87 -8.96
CA ALA A 359 27.50 44.77 -7.92
C ALA A 359 28.90 44.37 -7.41
N GLU A 360 29.16 43.07 -7.20
CA GLU A 360 30.49 42.58 -6.84
C GLU A 360 31.53 42.84 -7.93
N GLU A 361 31.17 42.61 -9.20
CA GLU A 361 32.08 42.85 -10.31
C GLU A 361 32.43 44.34 -10.44
N GLN A 362 31.45 45.22 -10.24
CA GLN A 362 31.67 46.67 -10.18
C GLN A 362 32.61 47.04 -9.03
N LYS A 363 32.37 46.54 -7.82
CA LYS A 363 33.26 46.76 -6.66
C LYS A 363 34.69 46.30 -6.94
N LYS A 364 34.87 45.11 -7.55
CA LYS A 364 36.20 44.59 -7.94
C LYS A 364 36.87 45.48 -9.00
N LYS A 365 36.12 46.03 -9.95
CA LYS A 365 36.63 46.99 -10.94
C LYS A 365 37.05 48.30 -10.28
N GLU A 366 36.21 48.86 -9.41
CA GLU A 366 36.51 50.08 -8.65
C GLU A 366 37.73 49.91 -7.76
N GLU A 367 37.84 48.79 -7.04
CA GLU A 367 39.00 48.46 -6.20
C GLU A 367 40.29 48.33 -7.04
N LYS A 368 40.23 47.66 -8.20
CA LYS A 368 41.37 47.57 -9.12
C LYS A 368 41.81 48.95 -9.60
N VAL A 369 40.87 49.79 -10.03
CA VAL A 369 41.16 51.17 -10.47
C VAL A 369 41.78 51.98 -9.32
N ALA A 370 41.25 51.87 -8.10
CA ALA A 370 41.80 52.55 -6.93
C ALA A 370 43.22 52.06 -6.61
N ARG A 371 43.47 50.75 -6.66
CA ARG A 371 44.80 50.16 -6.43
C ARG A 371 45.81 50.59 -7.48
N GLU A 372 45.41 50.65 -8.75
CA GLU A 372 46.26 51.15 -9.84
C GLU A 372 46.58 52.64 -9.68
N ALA A 373 45.60 53.46 -9.27
CA ALA A 373 45.81 54.87 -8.98
C ALA A 373 46.82 55.09 -7.82
N ILE A 374 46.74 54.28 -6.76
CA ILE A 374 47.72 54.31 -5.65
C ILE A 374 49.12 53.92 -6.16
N LYS A 375 49.23 52.83 -6.94
CA LYS A 375 50.52 52.40 -7.52
C LYS A 375 51.16 53.50 -8.38
N GLU A 376 50.38 54.17 -9.22
CA GLU A 376 50.87 55.28 -10.04
C GLU A 376 51.28 56.50 -9.20
N ARG A 377 50.55 56.84 -8.14
CA ARG A 377 50.95 57.89 -7.19
C ARG A 377 52.28 57.56 -6.50
N VAL A 378 52.43 56.34 -6.00
CA VAL A 378 53.69 55.87 -5.39
C VAL A 378 54.84 55.93 -6.39
N LYS A 379 54.62 55.47 -7.63
CA LYS A 379 55.62 55.51 -8.71
C LYS A 379 56.09 56.94 -9.00
N LYS A 380 55.18 57.91 -9.08
CA LYS A 380 55.52 59.33 -9.24
C LYS A 380 56.35 59.86 -8.07
N CYS A 381 56.03 59.47 -6.83
CA CYS A 381 56.79 59.85 -5.65
C CYS A 381 58.21 59.25 -5.66
N ARG A 382 58.35 57.96 -6.00
CA ARG A 382 59.65 57.29 -6.19
C ARG A 382 60.50 57.97 -7.27
N GLN A 383 59.89 58.30 -8.40
CA GLN A 383 60.58 58.98 -9.50
C GLN A 383 61.06 60.38 -9.08
N ARG A 384 60.25 61.11 -8.30
CA ARG A 384 60.65 62.41 -7.73
C ARG A 384 61.84 62.27 -6.79
N VAL A 385 61.83 61.31 -5.86
CA VAL A 385 62.98 61.06 -4.96
C VAL A 385 64.25 60.70 -5.76
N ARG A 386 64.14 59.81 -6.75
CA ARG A 386 65.28 59.44 -7.62
C ARG A 386 65.82 60.62 -8.44
N SER A 387 64.97 61.56 -8.85
CA SER A 387 65.41 62.73 -9.63
C SER A 387 66.38 63.65 -8.88
N PHE A 388 66.44 63.56 -7.56
CA PHE A 388 67.39 64.30 -6.73
C PHE A 388 68.77 63.63 -6.65
N HIS A 389 68.92 62.36 -7.07
CA HIS A 389 70.18 61.61 -6.99
C HIS A 389 71.37 62.30 -7.68
N PRO A 390 71.25 62.86 -8.90
CA PRO A 390 72.38 63.53 -9.57
C PRO A 390 72.98 64.67 -8.74
N SER A 391 72.18 65.34 -7.91
CA SER A 391 72.59 66.44 -7.04
C SER A 391 73.28 65.99 -5.75
N VAL A 392 73.16 64.70 -5.39
CA VAL A 392 73.75 64.10 -4.17
C VAL A 392 74.66 62.91 -4.50
N LYS A 393 75.02 62.74 -5.77
CA LYS A 393 75.74 61.57 -6.31
C LYS A 393 77.10 61.33 -5.65
N GLU A 394 77.76 62.38 -5.19
CA GLU A 394 79.07 62.30 -4.51
C GLU A 394 78.98 61.70 -3.10
N HIS A 395 77.79 61.68 -2.49
CA HIS A 395 77.59 61.21 -1.11
C HIS A 395 76.71 59.96 -1.02
N VAL A 396 75.72 59.81 -1.90
CA VAL A 396 74.74 58.72 -1.79
C VAL A 396 74.85 57.75 -2.96
N VAL A 397 75.06 56.47 -2.66
CA VAL A 397 75.04 55.38 -3.64
C VAL A 397 73.62 55.18 -4.19
N LEU A 398 73.50 55.06 -5.51
CA LEU A 398 72.20 54.93 -6.20
C LEU A 398 71.40 53.69 -5.77
N GLU A 399 72.09 52.58 -5.48
CA GLU A 399 71.47 51.34 -5.02
C GLU A 399 70.77 51.51 -3.66
N GLN A 400 71.42 52.23 -2.72
CA GLN A 400 70.83 52.49 -1.39
C GLN A 400 69.61 53.40 -1.49
N LEU A 401 69.66 54.42 -2.35
CA LEU A 401 68.50 55.29 -2.60
C LEU A 401 67.34 54.53 -3.27
N ASN A 402 67.65 53.57 -4.15
CA ASN A 402 66.64 52.73 -4.79
C ASN A 402 65.94 51.81 -3.79
N GLU A 403 66.67 51.25 -2.83
CA GLU A 403 66.08 50.42 -1.77
C GLU A 403 65.16 51.25 -0.87
N VAL A 404 65.57 52.48 -0.51
CA VAL A 404 64.70 53.43 0.20
C VAL A 404 63.42 53.73 -0.58
N CYS A 405 63.54 53.95 -1.88
CA CYS A 405 62.39 54.19 -2.73
C CYS A 405 61.43 52.99 -2.78
N LEU A 406 61.94 51.75 -2.68
CA LEU A 406 61.13 50.54 -2.74
C LEU A 406 60.40 50.24 -1.43
N GLN A 407 61.03 50.50 -0.29
CA GLN A 407 60.49 50.16 1.03
C GLN A 407 59.53 51.21 1.60
N PHE A 408 59.60 52.47 1.16
CA PHE A 408 58.76 53.53 1.71
C PHE A 408 57.36 53.57 1.09
N GLU A 409 56.36 53.86 1.94
CA GLU A 409 54.98 54.13 1.55
C GLU A 409 54.81 55.52 0.92
N GLU A 410 53.65 55.77 0.29
CA GLU A 410 53.39 57.00 -0.48
C GLU A 410 53.67 58.29 0.32
N GLN A 411 53.21 58.33 1.58
CA GLN A 411 53.33 59.53 2.41
C GLN A 411 54.79 59.78 2.83
N ALA A 412 55.49 58.73 3.26
CA ALA A 412 56.90 58.81 3.65
C ALA A 412 57.80 59.22 2.46
N LEU A 413 57.52 58.74 1.24
CA LEU A 413 58.22 59.16 0.03
C LEU A 413 57.97 60.64 -0.32
N LYS A 414 56.76 61.14 -0.11
CA LYS A 414 56.42 62.56 -0.32
C LYS A 414 57.15 63.45 0.67
N ASP A 415 57.08 63.10 1.95
CA ASP A 415 57.71 63.87 3.02
C ASP A 415 59.25 63.89 2.86
N LEU A 416 59.84 62.76 2.44
CA LEU A 416 61.26 62.67 2.09
C LEU A 416 61.61 63.54 0.88
N ALA A 417 60.83 63.48 -0.20
CA ALA A 417 61.05 64.31 -1.39
C ALA A 417 60.93 65.81 -1.08
N ASP A 418 59.94 66.22 -0.29
CA ASP A 418 59.73 67.61 0.12
C ASP A 418 60.85 68.08 1.07
N GLY A 419 61.32 67.19 1.96
CA GLY A 419 62.48 67.43 2.83
C GLY A 419 63.78 67.65 2.05
N ILE A 420 64.04 66.81 1.04
CA ILE A 420 65.22 66.93 0.16
C ILE A 420 65.15 68.22 -0.66
N ASP A 421 64.01 68.52 -1.29
CA ASP A 421 63.81 69.75 -2.08
C ASP A 421 64.01 71.02 -1.21
N LYS A 422 63.51 71.01 0.03
CA LYS A 422 63.71 72.10 0.99
C LYS A 422 65.17 72.25 1.42
N ALA A 423 65.92 71.16 1.54
CA ALA A 423 67.34 71.19 1.86
C ALA A 423 68.18 71.73 0.69
N LEU A 424 67.87 71.32 -0.54
CA LEU A 424 68.57 71.77 -1.76
C LEU A 424 68.31 73.24 -2.12
N LYS A 425 67.18 73.82 -1.68
CA LYS A 425 66.87 75.26 -1.86
C LYS A 425 67.73 76.22 -1.03
N LYS A 426 68.46 75.73 -0.02
CA LYS A 426 69.39 76.55 0.77
C LYS A 426 70.71 76.68 -0.02
N LYS A 427 71.14 77.88 -0.41
CA LYS A 427 72.35 78.08 -1.24
C LYS A 427 73.65 77.84 -0.45
N GLY A 428 74.53 76.95 -0.93
CA GLY A 428 75.89 76.72 -0.43
C GLY A 428 76.38 75.27 -0.64
N ALA A 429 77.69 75.01 -0.56
CA ALA A 429 78.26 73.66 -0.71
C ALA A 429 77.70 72.63 0.31
N ALA A 430 77.24 73.10 1.48
CA ALA A 430 76.61 72.30 2.53
C ALA A 430 75.15 71.85 2.22
N ALA A 431 74.57 72.27 1.10
CA ALA A 431 73.20 71.91 0.72
C ALA A 431 73.08 70.45 0.26
N ALA A 432 74.11 69.95 -0.46
CA ALA A 432 74.17 68.56 -0.89
C ALA A 432 74.40 67.60 0.29
N GLU A 433 75.23 68.00 1.26
CA GLU A 433 75.47 67.24 2.49
C GLU A 433 74.22 67.19 3.39
N SER A 434 73.50 68.30 3.54
CA SER A 434 72.24 68.33 4.30
C SER A 434 71.14 67.50 3.66
N ALA A 435 71.08 67.43 2.32
CA ALA A 435 70.16 66.57 1.60
C ALA A 435 70.55 65.09 1.71
N ALA A 436 71.85 64.77 1.65
CA ALA A 436 72.38 63.43 1.85
C ALA A 436 72.10 62.91 3.28
N ALA A 437 72.20 63.75 4.31
CA ALA A 437 71.88 63.39 5.69
C ALA A 437 70.40 62.96 5.88
N LEU A 438 69.46 63.58 5.16
CA LEU A 438 68.05 63.17 5.18
C LEU A 438 67.84 61.81 4.51
N ILE A 439 68.60 61.53 3.46
CA ILE A 439 68.58 60.22 2.79
C ILE A 439 69.23 59.16 3.68
N TYR A 440 70.34 59.46 4.37
CA TYR A 440 70.95 58.52 5.32
C TYR A 440 70.03 58.18 6.48
N LYS A 441 69.32 59.16 7.04
CA LYS A 441 68.29 58.91 8.05
C LYS A 441 67.18 57.99 7.53
N ALA A 442 66.82 58.13 6.24
CA ALA A 442 65.86 57.24 5.60
C ALA A 442 66.44 55.82 5.39
N ILE A 443 67.70 55.70 4.99
CA ILE A 443 68.43 54.41 4.84
C ILE A 443 68.53 53.69 6.19
N GLU A 444 68.91 54.41 7.25
CA GLU A 444 68.98 53.89 8.62
C GLU A 444 67.62 53.43 9.14
N SER A 445 66.53 54.13 8.77
CA SER A 445 65.18 53.73 9.18
C SER A 445 64.71 52.41 8.57
N ILE A 446 65.35 51.95 7.48
CA ILE A 446 65.13 50.63 6.86
C ILE A 446 66.06 49.57 7.47
N GLY A 447 66.98 49.97 8.35
CA GLY A 447 67.97 49.09 8.95
C GLY A 447 69.19 48.83 8.07
N LEU A 448 69.41 49.66 7.04
CA LEU A 448 70.62 49.61 6.22
C LEU A 448 71.67 50.60 6.76
N THR A 449 72.94 50.24 6.69
CA THR A 449 74.03 51.17 7.01
C THR A 449 74.35 52.03 5.79
N PRO A 450 74.42 53.36 5.92
CA PRO A 450 74.88 54.24 4.85
C PRO A 450 76.27 53.84 4.36
N ILE A 451 76.40 53.48 3.08
CA ILE A 451 77.68 53.12 2.48
C ILE A 451 78.26 54.40 1.88
N GLN A 452 79.41 54.82 2.40
CA GLN A 452 80.28 55.74 1.68
C GLN A 452 81.16 54.91 0.73
N VAL A 453 81.32 55.34 -0.51
CA VAL A 453 82.04 54.57 -1.55
C VAL A 453 83.48 54.28 -1.09
N VAL A 454 83.75 53.01 -0.75
CA VAL A 454 85.08 52.41 -0.57
C VAL A 454 85.01 50.97 -1.09
N GLU A 455 86.00 50.58 -1.90
CA GLU A 455 86.17 49.26 -2.57
C GLU A 455 86.56 48.12 -1.62
N GLU A 456 86.19 46.88 -2.01
CA GLU A 456 86.69 45.51 -1.69
C GLU A 456 86.94 45.13 -0.19
N ASP A 457 86.59 43.96 0.36
CA ASP A 457 86.77 42.58 -0.12
C ASP A 457 86.12 41.55 0.83
N ALA A 458 85.92 40.33 0.33
CA ALA A 458 85.96 39.02 1.01
C ALA A 458 84.91 38.58 2.06
N SER A 459 84.09 37.61 1.62
CA SER A 459 83.75 36.31 2.25
C SER A 459 83.08 36.25 3.63
N THR A 460 81.98 35.48 3.76
CA THR A 460 81.86 34.35 4.72
C THR A 460 80.63 33.46 4.42
N SER A 461 80.87 32.17 4.58
CA SER A 461 80.11 30.92 4.36
C SER A 461 78.63 30.85 4.80
N GLY A 462 77.80 30.24 3.94
CA GLY A 462 76.49 29.68 4.29
C GLY A 462 76.55 28.18 4.62
N GLY A 463 76.03 27.80 5.78
CA GLY A 463 75.84 26.40 6.21
C GLY A 463 74.50 25.82 5.73
N PRO A 464 74.37 24.48 5.61
CA PRO A 464 73.20 23.83 5.01
C PRO A 464 72.06 23.65 6.03
N PRO A 465 70.78 23.65 5.60
CA PRO A 465 69.66 23.40 6.49
C PRO A 465 69.57 21.92 6.90
N SER A 466 69.22 21.72 8.17
CA SER A 466 69.06 20.43 8.84
C SER A 466 67.95 19.56 8.24
N GLN A 467 68.22 18.26 8.22
CA GLN A 467 67.48 17.18 7.56
C GLN A 467 66.08 16.89 8.18
N GLU A 468 65.64 17.64 9.18
CA GLU A 468 64.37 17.42 9.88
C GLU A 468 63.17 18.14 9.24
N ALA A 469 63.38 19.26 8.55
CA ALA A 469 62.30 20.00 7.89
C ALA A 469 61.76 19.30 6.63
N VAL A 470 62.60 18.54 5.93
CA VAL A 470 62.22 17.81 4.71
C VAL A 470 61.34 16.60 5.04
N ILE A 471 61.61 15.92 6.16
CA ILE A 471 60.83 14.74 6.58
C ILE A 471 59.41 15.16 7.00
N VAL A 472 59.26 16.28 7.72
CA VAL A 472 57.93 16.78 8.13
C VAL A 472 57.08 17.21 6.93
N VAL A 473 57.68 17.90 5.94
CA VAL A 473 56.96 18.30 4.72
C VAL A 473 56.54 17.09 3.89
N VAL A 474 57.41 16.08 3.75
CA VAL A 474 57.08 14.85 3.02
C VAL A 474 55.98 14.05 3.75
N VAL A 475 56.03 13.94 5.08
CA VAL A 475 54.99 13.25 5.86
C VAL A 475 53.64 13.96 5.77
N VAL A 476 53.61 15.30 5.83
CA VAL A 476 52.36 16.07 5.67
C VAL A 476 51.79 15.89 4.27
N VAL A 477 52.61 15.92 3.22
CA VAL A 477 52.15 15.69 1.84
C VAL A 477 51.62 14.27 1.65
N VAL A 478 52.26 13.25 2.23
CA VAL A 478 51.79 11.86 2.18
C VAL A 478 50.46 11.70 2.92
N ILE A 479 50.30 12.31 4.10
CA ILE A 479 49.03 12.28 4.85
C ILE A 479 47.91 12.96 4.05
N VAL A 480 48.16 14.12 3.44
CA VAL A 480 47.17 14.80 2.59
C VAL A 480 46.78 13.94 1.39
N LEU A 481 47.74 13.28 0.74
CA LEU A 481 47.45 12.36 -0.37
C LEU A 481 46.64 11.14 0.07
N VAL A 482 46.95 10.55 1.23
CA VAL A 482 46.17 9.43 1.80
C VAL A 482 44.73 9.86 2.13
N VAL A 483 44.54 11.06 2.69
CA VAL A 483 43.20 11.61 2.96
C VAL A 483 42.43 11.85 1.66
N VAL A 484 43.07 12.41 0.63
CA VAL A 484 42.45 12.59 -0.70
C VAL A 484 42.04 11.26 -1.31
N VAL A 485 42.89 10.23 -1.23
CA VAL A 485 42.56 8.87 -1.72
C VAL A 485 41.39 8.27 -0.94
N LEU A 486 41.36 8.40 0.39
CA LEU A 486 40.24 7.91 1.20
C LEU A 486 38.92 8.61 0.86
N VAL A 487 38.94 9.93 0.65
CA VAL A 487 37.76 10.69 0.21
C VAL A 487 37.28 10.21 -1.16
N LEU A 488 38.19 9.95 -2.10
CA LEU A 488 37.84 9.41 -3.42
C LEU A 488 37.24 8.00 -3.32
N VAL A 489 37.77 7.12 -2.45
CA VAL A 489 37.18 5.79 -2.21
C VAL A 489 35.77 5.92 -1.63
N VAL A 490 35.53 6.82 -0.69
CA VAL A 490 34.19 7.07 -0.14
C VAL A 490 33.22 7.56 -1.22
N ILE A 491 33.66 8.47 -2.10
CA ILE A 491 32.84 8.96 -3.23
C ILE A 491 32.49 7.80 -4.17
N VAL A 492 33.43 6.91 -4.50
CA VAL A 492 33.18 5.74 -5.34
C VAL A 492 32.19 4.79 -4.69
N VAL A 493 32.32 4.52 -3.38
CA VAL A 493 31.37 3.66 -2.65
C VAL A 493 29.96 4.26 -2.66
N VAL A 494 29.82 5.57 -2.45
CA VAL A 494 28.53 6.26 -2.51
C VAL A 494 27.91 6.17 -3.91
N LEU A 495 28.70 6.35 -4.97
CA LEU A 495 28.22 6.20 -6.35
C LEU A 495 27.75 4.78 -6.66
N VAL A 496 28.48 3.75 -6.18
CA VAL A 496 28.07 2.34 -6.34
C VAL A 496 26.74 2.08 -5.62
N LEU A 497 26.58 2.60 -4.39
CA LEU A 497 25.30 2.47 -3.66
C LEU A 497 24.14 3.15 -4.37
N VAL A 498 24.37 4.35 -4.95
CA VAL A 498 23.35 5.05 -5.74
C VAL A 498 22.94 4.22 -6.98
N VAL A 499 23.90 3.62 -7.68
CA VAL A 499 23.61 2.74 -8.82
C VAL A 499 22.81 1.52 -8.38
N ILE A 500 23.15 0.88 -7.26
CA ILE A 500 22.40 -0.26 -6.71
C ILE A 500 20.94 0.15 -6.41
N VAL A 501 20.72 1.30 -5.78
CA VAL A 501 19.37 1.81 -5.49
C VAL A 501 18.59 2.05 -6.79
N ILE A 502 19.20 2.64 -7.80
CA ILE A 502 18.57 2.85 -9.12
C ILE A 502 18.16 1.52 -9.75
N VAL A 503 19.03 0.50 -9.70
CA VAL A 503 18.73 -0.84 -10.25
C VAL A 503 17.59 -1.53 -9.50
N VAL A 504 17.56 -1.43 -8.17
CA VAL A 504 16.47 -2.00 -7.36
C VAL A 504 15.14 -1.32 -7.68
N VAL A 505 15.12 0.02 -7.73
CA VAL A 505 13.92 0.78 -8.08
C VAL A 505 13.45 0.48 -9.50
N ALA A 506 14.38 0.37 -10.45
CA ALA A 506 14.06 -0.02 -11.83
C ALA A 506 13.47 -1.44 -11.88
N SER A 507 14.05 -2.40 -11.16
CA SER A 507 13.55 -3.78 -11.06
C SER A 507 12.14 -3.85 -10.48
N ASP A 508 11.85 -3.08 -9.42
CA ASP A 508 10.52 -3.01 -8.82
C ASP A 508 9.50 -2.38 -9.77
N ILE A 509 9.90 -1.35 -10.53
CA ILE A 509 9.04 -0.75 -11.57
C ILE A 509 8.77 -1.73 -12.71
N TYR A 510 9.77 -2.54 -13.10
CA TYR A 510 9.60 -3.59 -14.12
C TYR A 510 8.65 -4.70 -13.64
N ARG A 511 8.83 -5.20 -12.41
CA ARG A 511 7.91 -6.17 -11.79
C ARG A 511 6.48 -5.65 -11.68
N ALA A 512 6.31 -4.38 -11.34
CA ALA A 512 4.98 -3.75 -11.25
C ALA A 512 4.28 -3.60 -12.62
N LYS A 513 5.04 -3.61 -13.73
CA LYS A 513 4.49 -3.51 -15.10
C LYS A 513 4.22 -4.87 -15.76
N GLY A 514 4.55 -5.99 -15.11
CA GLY A 514 4.22 -7.34 -15.60
C GLY A 514 4.85 -7.70 -16.95
N GLN A 515 6.04 -7.17 -17.25
CA GLN A 515 6.86 -7.58 -18.41
C GLN A 515 8.03 -8.45 -18.00
#